data_AF-A0A920VDX1-F1
#
_entry.id   AF-A0A920VDX1-F1
#
_cell.length_a   1.000
_cell.length_b   1.000
_cell.length_c   1.000
_cell.angle_alpha   90.00
_cell.angle_beta   90.00
_cell.angle_gamma   90.00
#
_symmetry.space_group_name_H-M   'P 1'
#
loop_
_entity.id
_entity.type
_entity.pdbx_description
1 polymer ?
#
loop_
_entity_poly.entity_id
_entity_poly.type
_entity_poly.pdbx_seq_one_letter_code
_entity_poly.pdbx_strand_id
1 'polypeptide(L)' 'MMTVAVDPRAPDHVYCNSRDGQVFGSLDDGASWTTYDLPAKAKELRALAAGKLGPGQSNFLL' A
#
# COMPACT_ATOMS: atom_id res chain seq x y z
N MET A 1 -9.73 5.09 -9.30
CA MET A 1 -8.38 5.46 -9.78
C MET A 1 -7.43 4.34 -9.38
N MET A 2 -6.42 4.02 -10.19
CA MET A 2 -5.34 3.12 -9.80
C MET A 2 -4.08 3.95 -9.55
N THR A 3 -3.36 3.64 -8.48
CA THR A 3 -2.12 4.31 -8.09
C THR A 3 -1.07 3.27 -7.70
N VAL A 4 0.19 3.66 -7.88
CA VAL A 4 1.35 2.92 -7.40
C VAL A 4 2.23 3.89 -6.62
N ALA A 5 2.78 3.43 -5.50
CA ALA A 5 3.69 4.19 -4.65
C ALA A 5 4.86 3.29 -4.24
N VAL A 6 6.05 3.87 -4.15
CA VAL A 6 7.27 3.22 -3.68
C VAL A 6 7.69 3.89 -2.39
N ASP A 7 8.12 3.12 -1.38
CA ASP A 7 8.66 3.70 -0.16
C ASP A 7 10.03 4.34 -0.46
N PRO A 8 10.20 5.67 -0.33
CA PRO A 8 11.48 6.31 -0.64
C PRO A 8 12.61 5.91 0.33
N ARG A 9 12.30 5.25 1.45
CA ARG A 9 13.28 4.74 2.42
C ARG A 9 13.59 3.26 2.24
N ALA A 10 12.79 2.55 1.44
CA ALA A 10 12.92 1.13 1.12
C ALA A 10 12.44 0.91 -0.33
N PRO A 11 13.31 1.12 -1.34
CA PRO A 11 12.91 1.13 -2.75
C PRO A 11 12.35 -0.20 -3.26
N ASP A 12 12.66 -1.30 -2.56
CA ASP A 12 12.13 -2.65 -2.77
C ASP A 12 10.69 -2.81 -2.25
N HIS A 13 10.15 -1.83 -1.51
CA HIS A 13 8.78 -1.83 -1.05
C HIS A 13 7.87 -1.06 -2.02
N VAL A 14 6.99 -1.79 -2.69
CA VAL A 14 6.08 -1.25 -3.71
C VAL A 14 4.64 -1.54 -3.33
N TYR A 15 3.77 -0.54 -3.51
CA TYR A 15 2.38 -0.60 -3.09
C TYR A 15 1.44 -0.10 -4.19
N CYS A 16 0.31 -0.75 -4.38
CA CYS A 16 -0.68 -0.35 -5.37
C CYS A 16 -2.11 -0.66 -4.93
N ASN A 17 -3.10 -0.14 -5.66
CA ASN A 17 -4.51 -0.44 -5.41
C ASN A 17 -5.25 -0.92 -6.67
N SER A 18 -6.34 -1.66 -6.47
CA SER A 18 -7.28 -2.03 -7.52
C SER A 18 -8.47 -1.05 -7.57
N ARG A 19 -9.26 -1.15 -8.65
CA ARG A 19 -10.52 -0.44 -8.78
C ARG A 19 -11.56 -0.87 -7.75
N ASP A 20 -11.45 -2.10 -7.26
CA ASP A 20 -12.38 -2.70 -6.29
C ASP A 20 -12.02 -2.36 -4.84
N GLY A 21 -11.00 -1.50 -4.64
CA GLY A 21 -10.58 -1.03 -3.33
C GLY A 21 -9.60 -1.96 -2.62
N GLN A 22 -9.12 -3.03 -3.25
CA GLN A 22 -8.04 -3.82 -2.63
C GLN A 22 -6.73 -3.06 -2.70
N VAL A 23 -5.92 -3.20 -1.66
CA VAL A 23 -4.53 -2.73 -1.63
C VAL A 23 -3.61 -3.93 -1.76
N PHE A 24 -2.52 -3.76 -2.48
CA PHE A 24 -1.48 -4.76 -2.61
C PHE A 24 -0.14 -4.14 -2.23
N GLY A 25 0.72 -4.94 -1.61
CA GLY A 25 2.07 -4.54 -1.27
C GLY A 25 3.06 -5.66 -1.51
N SER A 26 4.19 -5.30 -2.07
CA SER A 26 5.38 -6.13 -2.17
C SER A 26 6.48 -5.51 -1.32
N LEU A 27 7.28 -6.36 -0.69
CA LEU A 27 8.46 -5.98 0.09
C LEU A 27 9.75 -6.55 -0.53
N ASP A 28 9.66 -7.02 -1.77
CA ASP A 28 10.69 -7.78 -2.48
C ASP A 28 10.74 -7.40 -3.97
N ASP A 29 10.64 -6.10 -4.26
CA ASP A 29 10.73 -5.53 -5.61
C ASP A 29 9.71 -6.12 -6.62
N GLY A 30 8.54 -6.49 -6.12
CA GLY A 30 7.44 -7.05 -6.90
C GLY A 30 7.51 -8.56 -7.14
N ALA A 31 8.46 -9.28 -6.52
CA ALA A 31 8.57 -10.73 -6.66
C ALA A 31 7.40 -11.47 -5.99
N SER A 32 6.89 -10.97 -4.87
CA SER A 32 5.69 -11.47 -4.19
C SER A 32 4.79 -10.34 -3.70
N TRP A 33 3.49 -10.62 -3.60
CA TRP A 33 2.47 -9.62 -3.29
C TRP A 33 1.57 -10.10 -2.16
N THR A 34 1.37 -9.22 -1.18
CA THR A 34 0.40 -9.38 -0.09
C THR A 34 -0.80 -8.49 -0.35
N THR A 35 -1.99 -9.03 -0.19
CA THR A 35 -3.24 -8.27 -0.26
C THR A 35 -3.58 -7.71 1.12
N TYR A 36 -3.95 -6.44 1.16
CA TYR A 36 -4.44 -5.75 2.34
C TYR A 36 -5.89 -5.37 2.10
N ASP A 37 -6.77 -5.90 2.95
CA ASP A 37 -8.18 -5.55 2.94
C ASP A 37 -8.38 -4.17 3.54
N LEU A 38 -9.27 -3.40 2.91
CA LEU A 38 -9.71 -2.17 3.51
C LEU A 38 -10.57 -2.44 4.76
N PRO A 39 -10.53 -1.53 5.75
CA PRO A 39 -11.50 -1.57 6.84
C PRO A 39 -12.92 -1.59 6.26
N ALA A 40 -13.80 -2.45 6.78
CA ALA A 40 -15.14 -2.68 6.23
C ALA A 40 -16.03 -1.43 6.04
N LYS A 41 -15.67 -0.29 6.65
CA LYS A 41 -16.37 1.00 6.51
C LYS A 41 -15.83 1.88 5.38
N ALA A 42 -14.64 1.60 4.86
CA ALA A 42 -14.06 2.34 3.75
C ALA A 42 -14.74 1.92 2.45
N LYS A 43 -15.37 2.88 1.77
CA LYS A 43 -16.06 2.64 0.49
C LYS A 43 -15.13 2.75 -0.72
N GLU A 44 -14.05 3.49 -0.58
CA GLU A 44 -13.13 3.78 -1.68
C GLU A 44 -11.76 4.18 -1.13
N LEU A 45 -10.73 3.90 -1.93
CA LEU A 45 -9.37 4.36 -1.69
C LEU A 45 -9.14 5.65 -2.48
N ARG A 46 -8.94 6.77 -1.79
CA ARG A 46 -8.74 8.09 -2.43
C ARG A 46 -7.29 8.35 -2.76
N ALA A 47 -6.38 7.99 -1.88
CA ALA A 47 -4.95 8.18 -2.04
C ALA A 47 -4.19 7.02 -1.40
N LEU A 48 -2.93 6.83 -1.83
CA LEU A 48 -2.00 5.86 -1.26
C LEU A 48 -0.70 6.59 -1.00
N ALA A 49 -0.19 6.51 0.23
CA ALA A 49 1.13 6.98 0.60
C ALA A 49 1.98 5.80 1.07
N ALA A 50 3.17 5.66 0.51
CA ALA A 50 4.16 4.66 0.92
C ALA A 50 5.21 5.33 1.81
N GLY A 51 5.41 4.79 3.01
CA GLY A 51 6.44 5.27 3.93
C GLY A 51 6.27 4.75 5.35
N LYS A 52 7.39 4.52 6.04
CA LYS A 52 7.39 4.16 7.46
C LYS A 52 6.98 5.32 8.37
N LEU A 53 5.87 5.17 9.10
CA LEU A 53 5.41 6.09 10.15
C LEU A 53 6.04 5.70 11.49
N GLY A 54 7.27 6.11 11.72
CA GLY A 54 7.96 5.91 13.00
C GLY A 54 8.37 4.45 13.29
N PRO A 55 9.05 4.22 14.43
CA PRO A 55 9.53 2.89 14.79
C PRO A 55 8.35 1.96 15.12
N GLY A 56 8.10 0.97 14.26
CA GLY A 56 7.25 -0.18 14.55
C GLY A 56 5.92 -0.27 13.79
N GLN A 57 5.58 0.65 12.90
CA GLN A 57 4.37 0.55 12.08
C GLN A 57 4.64 0.82 10.59
N SER A 58 4.52 -0.21 9.75
CA SER A 58 4.23 -0.03 8.33
C SER A 58 2.72 0.16 8.22
N ASN A 59 2.27 1.42 8.20
CA ASN A 59 0.86 1.73 8.02
C ASN A 59 0.68 2.41 6.66
N PHE A 60 -0.15 1.80 5.83
CA PHE A 60 -0.75 2.46 4.68
C PHE A 60 -1.71 3.52 5.20
N LEU A 61 -1.42 4.80 4.96
CA LEU A 61 -2.40 5.84 5.22
C LEU A 61 -3.27 6.01 3.96
N LEU A 62 -4.57 5.79 4.16
CA LEU A 62 -5.66 5.97 3.21
C LEU A 62 -6.10 7.44 3.12
#